data_AF-A0A920UKF8-F1
#
_entry.id   AF-A0A920UKF8-F1
#
_cell.length_a   1.000
_cell.length_b   1.000
_cell.length_c   1.000
_cell.angle_alpha   90.00
_cell.angle_beta   90.00
_cell.angle_gamma   90.00
#
_symmetry.space_group_name_H-M   'P 1'
#
loop_
_entity.id
_entity.type
_entity.pdbx_description
1 polymer ?
#
loop_
_entity_poly.entity_id
_entity_poly.type
_entity_poly.pdbx_seq_one_letter_code
_entity_poly.pdbx_strand_id
1 'polypeptide(L)'
;MTAVNGFNLERLIGQFQIVAEFEEGHAWTKGHINDTYIVTCRQGGTPIRYILQRINHHVFPYPKLVMQNVKETAEHLRKKISQKTLVT
;
A
#
# COMPACT_ATOMS: atom_id res chain seq x y z
N MET A 1 -2.13 19.76 4.24
CA MET A 1 -2.96 19.13 5.30
C MET A 1 -2.58 17.65 5.35
N THR A 2 -1.93 17.19 6.42
CA THR A 2 -1.36 15.83 6.55
C THR A 2 -2.26 14.86 7.30
N ALA A 3 -3.33 15.37 7.92
CA ALA A 3 -4.29 14.60 8.70
C ALA A 3 -5.53 14.23 7.85
N VAL A 4 -5.85 12.94 7.80
CA VAL A 4 -7.03 12.40 7.10
C VAL A 4 -7.72 11.40 8.03
N ASN A 5 -9.02 11.58 8.29
CA ASN A 5 -9.80 10.76 9.24
C ASN A 5 -9.14 10.63 10.64
N GLY A 6 -8.44 11.68 11.09
CA GLY A 6 -7.70 11.69 12.37
C GLY A 6 -6.33 11.01 12.33
N PHE A 7 -5.89 10.46 11.20
CA PHE A 7 -4.57 9.85 11.03
C PHE A 7 -3.58 10.79 10.35
N ASN A 8 -2.35 10.87 10.86
CA ASN A 8 -1.26 11.57 10.19
C ASN A 8 -0.61 10.64 9.16
N LEU A 9 -0.92 10.85 7.88
CA LEU A 9 -0.47 9.97 6.79
C LEU A 9 1.02 10.06 6.53
N GLU A 10 1.63 11.24 6.71
CA GLU A 10 3.07 11.46 6.60
C GLU A 10 3.84 10.61 7.61
N ARG A 11 3.40 10.61 8.88
CA ARG A 11 4.00 9.79 9.93
C ARG A 11 3.85 8.29 9.63
N LEU A 12 2.67 7.87 9.16
CA LEU A 12 2.39 6.47 8.87
C LEU A 12 3.21 5.96 7.70
N ILE A 13 3.28 6.71 6.59
CA ILE A 13 4.07 6.29 5.43
C ILE A 13 5.57 6.27 5.75
N GLY A 14 6.04 7.14 6.64
CA GLY A 14 7.43 7.14 7.14
C GLY A 14 7.82 5.91 7.96
N GLN A 15 6.86 5.05 8.36
CA GLN A 15 7.17 3.76 8.99
C GLN A 15 7.53 2.66 7.96
N PHE A 16 7.33 2.92 6.66
CA PHE A 16 7.67 2.00 5.59
C PHE A 16 9.05 2.34 5.01
N GLN A 17 9.75 1.33 4.49
CA GLN A 17 11.04 1.50 3.83
C GLN A 17 10.87 2.07 2.41
N ILE A 18 10.39 3.30 2.30
CA ILE A 18 10.28 4.04 1.04
C ILE A 18 11.36 5.13 0.99
N VAL A 19 12.05 5.24 -0.15
CA VAL A 19 13.03 6.31 -0.39
C VAL A 19 12.34 7.42 -1.17
N ALA A 20 11.39 8.09 -0.53
CA ALA A 20 10.60 9.17 -1.12
C ALA A 20 10.09 10.13 -0.03
N GLU A 21 9.98 11.42 -0.37
CA GLU A 21 9.44 12.45 0.51
C GLU A 21 7.92 12.51 0.40
N PHE A 22 7.19 12.58 1.51
CA PHE A 22 5.73 12.72 1.48
C PHE A 22 5.33 14.06 0.85
N GLU A 23 4.40 14.03 -0.09
CA GLU A 23 3.88 15.24 -0.76
C GLU A 23 2.43 15.52 -0.34
N GLU A 24 1.55 14.54 -0.49
CA GLU A 24 0.15 14.64 -0.08
C GLU A 24 -0.48 13.27 0.17
N GLY A 25 -1.64 13.27 0.83
CA GLY A 25 -2.44 12.06 0.96
C GLY A 25 -3.91 12.36 1.22
N HIS A 26 -4.78 11.48 0.73
CA HIS A 26 -6.22 11.59 0.89
C HIS A 26 -6.88 10.21 1.07
N ALA A 27 -8.04 10.20 1.72
CA ALA A 27 -8.83 8.98 1.89
C ALA A 27 -9.44 8.58 0.55
N TRP A 28 -9.44 7.27 0.28
CA TRP A 28 -10.14 6.66 -0.82
C TRP A 28 -11.36 5.89 -0.28
N THR A 29 -12.50 6.58 -0.26
CA THR A 29 -13.72 6.12 0.42
C THR A 29 -14.55 5.11 -0.38
N LYS A 30 -14.10 4.68 -1.56
CA LYS A 30 -14.79 3.66 -2.36
C LYS A 30 -14.56 2.22 -1.88
N GLY A 31 -13.70 2.02 -0.88
CA GLY A 31 -13.48 0.71 -0.27
C GLY A 31 -14.47 0.43 0.85
N HIS A 32 -15.07 -0.77 0.88
CA HIS A 32 -16.03 -1.17 1.93
C HIS A 32 -15.42 -1.97 3.08
N ILE A 33 -14.17 -2.44 2.95
CA ILE A 33 -13.56 -3.37 3.89
C ILE A 33 -12.40 -2.70 4.64
N ASN A 34 -11.31 -2.37 3.94
CA ASN A 34 -10.14 -1.72 4.51
C ASN A 34 -10.23 -0.19 4.37
N ASP A 35 -9.74 0.55 5.37
CA ASP A 35 -9.52 1.98 5.19
C ASP A 35 -8.39 2.16 4.18
N THR A 36 -8.68 2.83 3.06
CA THR A 36 -7.75 2.99 1.96
C THR A 36 -7.39 4.46 1.82
N TYR A 37 -6.11 4.73 1.63
CA TYR A 37 -5.55 6.05 1.43
C TYR A 37 -4.65 6.03 0.19
N ILE A 38 -4.70 7.10 -0.57
CA ILE A 38 -3.76 7.35 -1.67
C ILE A 38 -2.76 8.36 -1.14
N VAL A 39 -1.49 8.00 -1.19
CA VAL A 39 -0.37 8.86 -0.77
C VAL A 39 0.50 9.13 -1.98
N THR A 40 0.76 10.39 -2.26
CA THR A 40 1.74 10.82 -3.27
C THR A 40 3.02 11.18 -2.54
N CYS A 41 4.13 10.58 -2.97
CA CYS A 41 5.47 10.91 -2.51
C CYS A 41 6.34 11.33 -3.69
N ARG A 42 7.46 12.00 -3.41
CA ARG A 42 8.43 12.45 -4.40
C ARG A 42 9.73 11.68 -4.26
N GLN A 43 10.14 11.02 -5.34
CA GLN A 43 11.42 10.32 -5.43
C GLN A 43 12.27 10.96 -6.53
N GLY A 44 13.37 11.62 -6.15
CA GLY A 44 14.26 12.28 -7.11
C GLY A 44 13.54 13.30 -8.01
N GLY A 45 12.55 14.02 -7.49
CA GLY A 45 11.73 14.97 -8.25
C GLY A 45 10.54 14.36 -9.01
N THR A 46 10.44 13.03 -9.10
CA THR A 46 9.32 12.34 -9.76
C THR A 46 8.23 11.98 -8.74
N PRO A 47 6.95 12.33 -8.98
CA PRO A 47 5.86 11.90 -8.12
C PRO A 47 5.55 10.41 -8.29
N ILE A 48 5.44 9.70 -7.18
CA ILE A 48 5.09 8.28 -7.10
C ILE A 48 3.90 8.14 -6.16
N ARG A 49 2.91 7.36 -6.58
CA ARG A 49 1.70 7.10 -5.79
C ARG A 49 1.78 5.74 -5.11
N TYR A 50 1.46 5.72 -3.84
CA TYR A 50 1.31 4.54 -3.02
C TYR A 50 -0.14 4.38 -2.57
N ILE A 51 -0.57 3.12 -2.45
CA ILE A 51 -1.81 2.76 -1.76
C ILE A 51 -1.42 2.37 -0.34
N LEU A 52 -1.89 3.13 0.64
CA LEU A 52 -1.76 2.82 2.06
C LEU A 52 -3.09 2.27 2.55
N GLN A 53 -3.09 1.07 3.13
CA GLN A 53 -4.31 0.45 3.66
C GLN A 53 -4.15 0.08 5.13
N ARG A 54 -5.17 0.41 5.91
CA ARG A 54 -5.36 -0.16 7.24
C ARG A 54 -6.26 -1.37 7.12
N ILE A 55 -5.75 -2.54 7.48
CA ILE A 55 -6.52 -3.78 7.50
C ILE A 55 -7.62 -3.65 8.54
N ASN A 56 -8.86 -3.96 8.15
CA ASN A 56 -9.97 -3.99 9.06
C ASN A 56 -9.91 -5.26 9.93
N HIS A 57 -9.58 -5.08 11.21
CA HIS A 57 -9.41 -6.19 12.16
C HIS A 57 -10.74 -6.83 12.60
N HIS A 58 -11.87 -6.16 12.34
CA HIS A 58 -13.19 -6.75 12.60
C HIS A 58 -13.54 -7.79 11.54
N VAL A 59 -13.24 -7.49 10.27
CA VAL A 59 -13.45 -8.44 9.15
C VAL A 59 -12.32 -9.48 9.10
N PHE A 60 -11.09 -9.08 9.40
CA PHE A 60 -9.91 -9.95 9.44
C PHE A 60 -9.27 -9.98 10.83
N PRO A 61 -9.73 -10.86 11.73
CA PRO A 61 -9.21 -10.95 13.10
C PRO A 61 -7.72 -11.30 13.18
N TYR A 62 -7.18 -11.93 12.13
CA TYR A 62 -5.78 -12.34 12.04
C TYR A 62 -5.07 -11.70 10.83
N PRO A 63 -4.71 -10.40 10.88
CA PRO A 63 -4.08 -9.68 9.77
C PRO A 63 -2.78 -10.31 9.26
N LYS A 64 -2.04 -11.02 10.14
CA LYS A 64 -0.81 -11.74 9.76
C LYS A 64 -1.08 -12.79 8.68
N LEU A 65 -2.20 -13.53 8.78
CA LEU A 65 -2.59 -14.52 7.78
C LEU A 65 -2.96 -13.87 6.44
N VAL A 66 -3.63 -12.71 6.49
CA VAL A 66 -3.92 -11.92 5.27
C VAL A 66 -2.62 -11.51 4.58
N MET A 67 -1.66 -10.96 5.33
CA MET A 67 -0.37 -10.53 4.76
C MET A 67 0.47 -11.70 4.24
N GLN A 68 0.42 -12.86 4.89
CA GLN A 68 1.05 -14.08 4.39
C GLN A 68 0.46 -14.49 3.04
N ASN A 69 -0.87 -14.56 2.92
CA ASN A 69 -1.55 -14.90 1.66
C ASN A 69 -1.23 -13.90 0.54
N VAL A 70 -1.21 -12.60 0.86
CA VAL A 70 -0.84 -11.54 -0.09
C VAL A 70 0.59 -11.75 -0.60
N LYS A 71 1.54 -12.03 0.30
CA LYS A 71 2.94 -12.30 -0.06
C LYS A 71 3.05 -13.52 -0.97
N GLU A 72 2.47 -14.65 -0.57
CA GLU A 72 2.55 -15.92 -1.31
C GLU A 72 1.92 -15.81 -2.70
N THR A 73 0.76 -15.14 -2.80
CA THR A 73 0.09 -14.90 -4.08
C THR A 73 0.92 -13.99 -4.98
N ALA A 74 1.48 -12.90 -4.44
CA ALA A 74 2.33 -11.99 -5.21
C ALA A 74 3.60 -12.69 -5.71
N GLU A 75 4.25 -13.51 -4.88
CA GLU A 75 5.41 -14.31 -5.27
C GLU A 75 5.08 -15.34 -6.35
N HIS A 76 3.95 -16.04 -6.22
CA HIS A 76 3.48 -16.97 -7.23
C HIS A 76 3.26 -16.29 -8.58
N LEU A 77 2.55 -15.15 -8.58
CA LEU A 77 2.30 -14.37 -9.80
C LEU A 77 3.60 -13.83 -10.42
N ARG A 78 4.54 -13.34 -9.61
CA ARG A 78 5.86 -12.89 -10.09
C ARG A 78 6.60 -14.01 -10.83
N LYS A 79 6.66 -15.22 -10.25
CA LYS A 79 7.28 -16.39 -10.88
C LYS A 79 6.63 -16.74 -12.22
N LYS A 80 5.29 -16.71 -12.27
CA LYS A 80 4.53 -17.02 -13.49
C LYS A 80 4.76 -15.99 -14.60
N ILE A 81 4.81 -14.70 -14.24
CA ILE A 81 5.07 -13.61 -15.18
C ILE A 81 6.50 -13.73 -15.73
N SER A 82 7.51 -13.92 -14.88
CA SER A 82 8.91 -14.05 -15.31
C SER A 82 9.13 -15.27 -16.22
N GLN A 83 8.45 -16.39 -15.95
CA GLN A 83 8.51 -17.57 -16.81
C GLN A 83 7.88 -17.31 -18.17
N LYS A 84 6.78 -16.54 -18.23
CA LYS A 84 6.10 -16.23 -19.50
C LYS A 84 6.89 -15.25 -20.38
N THR A 85 7.65 -14.34 -19.78
CA THR A 85 8.51 -13.38 -20.50
C THR A 85 9.75 -14.03 -21.12
N LEU A 86 10.20 -15.20 -20.64
CA LEU A 86 11.35 -15.92 -21.20
C LEU A 86 11.03 -16.75 -22.46
N VAL A 87 9.77 -16.77 -22.90
CA VAL A 87 9.30 -17.60 -24.03
C VAL A 87 8.71 -16.76 -25.17
N THR A 88 9.03 -15.46 -25.23
CA THR A 88 8.69 -14.55 -26.35
C THR A 88 9.93 -13.76 -26.72
#